data_AF-A0A7Z9XCC7-F1
#
_entry.id   AF-A0A7Z9XCC7-F1
#
_cell.length_a   1.000
_cell.length_b   1.000
_cell.length_c   1.000
_cell.angle_alpha   90.00
_cell.angle_beta   90.00
_cell.angle_gamma   90.00
#
_symmetry.space_group_name_H-M   'P 1'
#
loop_
_entity.id
_entity.type
_entity.pdbx_description
1 polymer ?
#
loop_
_entity_poly.entity_id
_entity_poly.type
_entity_poly.pdbx_seq_one_letter_code
_entity_poly.pdbx_strand_id
1 'polypeptide(L)' 'MFIIKSILLFMAAGICEIGGGYLVWLWLRNGKGFLLGVLGGLVLFLYG' A
#
# COMPACT_ATOMS: atom_id res chain seq x y z
N MET A 1 6.02 -20.83 17.00
CA MET A 1 6.39 -19.39 16.90
C MET A 1 6.57 -18.87 15.46
N PHE A 2 6.42 -19.67 14.40
CA PHE A 2 6.61 -19.19 13.01
C PHE A 2 5.31 -18.79 12.30
N ILE A 3 4.23 -19.52 12.56
CA ILE A 3 2.92 -19.33 11.90
C ILE A 3 2.33 -17.94 12.17
N ILE A 4 2.40 -17.47 13.41
CA ILE A 4 1.90 -16.15 13.81
C ILE A 4 2.67 -15.03 13.09
N LYS A 5 3.99 -15.17 12.95
CA LYS A 5 4.81 -14.19 12.21
C LYS A 5 4.42 -14.15 10.74
N SER A 6 4.22 -15.31 10.10
CA SER A 6 3.81 -15.38 8.70
C SER A 6 2.43 -14.75 8.47
N ILE A 7 1.46 -14.99 9.38
CA ILE A 7 0.12 -14.38 9.29
C ILE A 7 0.22 -12.86 9.41
N LEU A 8 1.01 -12.34 10.36
CA LEU A 8 1.20 -10.90 10.52
C LEU A 8 1.84 -10.25 9.29
N LEU A 9 2.86 -10.89 8.72
CA LEU A 9 3.51 -10.41 7.49
C LEU A 9 2.55 -10.43 6.30
N PHE A 10 1.71 -11.46 6.19
CA PHE A 10 0.72 -11.56 5.11
C PHE A 10 -0.36 -10.47 5.22
N MET A 11 -0.86 -10.22 6.43
CA MET A 11 -1.78 -9.09 6.67
C MET A 11 -1.13 -7.75 6.37
N ALA A 12 0.12 -7.54 6.81
CA ALA A 12 0.85 -6.30 6.55
C ALA A 12 1.05 -6.08 5.05
N ALA A 13 1.43 -7.13 4.30
CA ALA A 13 1.57 -7.09 2.85
C ALA A 13 0.24 -6.72 2.16
N GLY A 14 -0.87 -7.36 2.54
CA GLY A 14 -2.18 -7.05 1.98
C GLY A 14 -2.64 -5.61 2.27
N ILE A 15 -2.34 -5.08 3.46
CA ILE A 15 -2.62 -3.67 3.80
C ILE A 15 -1.75 -2.73 2.94
N CYS A 16 -0.48 -3.06 2.72
CA CYS A 16 0.41 -2.27 1.87
C CYS A 16 -0.03 -2.27 0.40
N GLU A 17 -0.39 -3.42 -0.18
CA GLU A 17 -0.88 -3.49 -1.56
C GLU A 17 -2.19 -2.71 -1.75
N ILE A 18 -3.21 -3.03 -0.93
CA ILE A 18 -4.54 -2.41 -1.06
C ILE A 18 -4.49 -0.92 -0.70
N GLY A 19 -3.75 -0.57 0.35
CA GLY A 19 -3.55 0.81 0.79
C GLY A 19 -2.74 1.65 -0.20
N GLY A 20 -1.67 1.07 -0.78
CA GLY A 20 -0.88 1.71 -1.82
C GLY A 20 -1.69 1.99 -3.08
N GLY A 21 -2.46 1.00 -3.55
CA GLY A 21 -3.40 1.17 -4.67
C GLY A 21 -4.49 2.22 -4.39
N TYR A 22 -5.03 2.25 -3.18
CA TYR A 22 -6.02 3.25 -2.78
C TYR A 22 -5.44 4.68 -2.78
N LEU A 23 -4.20 4.87 -2.31
CA LEU A 23 -3.51 6.17 -2.33
C LEU A 23 -3.27 6.67 -3.75
N VAL A 24 -2.85 5.79 -4.67
CA VAL A 24 -2.72 6.12 -6.10
C VAL A 24 -4.09 6.45 -6.71
N TRP A 25 -5.13 5.69 -6.38
CA TRP A 25 -6.49 5.95 -6.82
C TRP A 25 -7.03 7.30 -6.33
N LEU A 26 -6.72 7.67 -5.09
CA LEU A 26 -7.07 8.95 -4.49
C LEU A 26 -6.38 10.12 -5.21
N TRP A 27 -5.12 9.93 -5.62
CA TRP A 27 -4.40 10.90 -6.44
C TRP A 27 -5.02 11.06 -7.83
N LEU A 28 -5.27 9.95 -8.54
CA LEU A 28 -5.82 9.97 -9.89
C LEU A 28 -7.25 10.52 -9.96
N ARG A 29 -8.12 10.16 -8.99
CA ARG A 29 -9.56 10.39 -9.10
C ARG A 29 -10.05 11.61 -8.32
N ASN A 30 -9.39 11.99 -7.22
CA ASN A 30 -9.76 13.17 -6.44
C ASN A 30 -8.81 14.36 -6.66
N GLY A 31 -7.77 14.22 -7.50
CA GLY A 31 -6.74 15.25 -7.66
C GLY A 31 -6.02 15.60 -6.35
N LYS A 32 -6.13 14.76 -5.31
CA LYS A 32 -5.47 15.00 -4.03
C LYS A 32 -3.96 14.97 -4.27
N GLY A 33 -3.23 15.88 -3.62
CA GLY A 33 -1.87 16.27 -3.99
C GLY A 33 -0.93 15.12 -4.38
N PHE A 34 -0.04 15.42 -5.34
CA PHE A 34 0.97 14.51 -5.93
C PHE A 34 1.70 13.64 -4.91
N LEU A 35 1.92 14.15 -3.69
CA LEU A 35 2.51 13.43 -2.57
C LEU A 35 1.82 12.09 -2.25
N LEU A 36 0.48 12.03 -2.33
CA LEU A 36 -0.30 10.81 -2.06
C LEU A 36 -0.11 9.77 -3.16
N GLY A 37 -0.04 10.21 -4.41
CA GLY A 37 0.24 9.33 -5.55
C GLY A 37 1.66 8.77 -5.49
N VAL A 38 2.64 9.61 -5.15
CA VAL A 38 4.04 9.18 -4.96
C VAL A 38 4.14 8.20 -3.79
N LEU A 39 3.56 8.52 -2.62
CA LEU A 39 3.58 7.61 -1.47
C LEU A 39 2.89 6.27 -1.79
N GLY A 40 1.72 6.30 -2.42
CA GLY A 40 1.01 5.08 -2.82
C GLY A 40 1.80 4.25 -3.84
N GLY A 41 2.41 4.90 -4.83
CA GLY A 41 3.26 4.24 -5.83
C GLY A 41 4.54 3.67 -5.23
N LEU A 42 5.16 4.35 -4.25
CA LEU A 42 6.36 3.90 -3.57
C LEU A 42 6.06 2.69 -2.67
N VAL A 43 4.92 2.70 -1.99
CA VAL A 43 4.44 1.53 -1.22
C VAL A 43 4.20 0.34 -2.14
N LEU A 44 3.51 0.54 -3.28
CA LEU A 44 3.32 -0.52 -4.28
C LEU A 44 4.64 -1.02 -4.87
N PHE A 45 5.62 -0.15 -5.12
CA PHE A 45 6.92 -0.56 -5.67
C PHE A 45 7.77 -1.35 -4.67
N LEU A 46 7.65 -1.06 -3.36
CA LEU A 46 8.40 -1.76 -2.32
C LEU A 46 7.75 -3.05 -1.85
N TYR A 47 6.41 -3.14 -1.90
CA TYR A 47 5.65 -4.26 -1.34
C TYR A 47 4.86 -5.09 -2.36
N GLY A 48 4.68 -4.60 -3.58
CA GLY A 48 4.06 -5.33 -4.69
C GLY A 48 5.04 -6.10 -5.55
#